data_AF-A0AAV2S8A0-F1
#
_entry.id   AF-A0AAV2S8A0-F1
#
_cell.length_a   1.000
_cell.length_b   1.000
_cell.length_c   1.000
_cell.angle_alpha   90.00
_cell.angle_beta   90.00
_cell.angle_gamma   90.00
#
_symmetry.space_group_name_H-M   'P 1'
#
loop_
_entity.id
_entity.type
_entity.pdbx_description
1 polymer ?
#
loop_
_entity_poly.entity_id
_entity_poly.type
_entity_poly.pdbx_seq_one_letter_code
_entity_poly.pdbx_strand_id
1 'polypeptide(L)'
;MNITRQLRPQKIFVTVSSALLLVLYNGPFMNDMEPQSYKLQYYKDKQEPPTLYYGSVHPSARNVTPHESSLIIYNRVPKCGSSSMLDALKRLQIGNMFKLVGSSVYFRRWLNSEEQMKEIKNIQKYTMNKKLPNKIIYNRHMYFINYTQFGLTNPIYMNFIRDPIERFISYHYFMRDTRHQPHQNIWSKLSVDECVQAQHWECLPEKGQSFELTLSYFCGHHQFCREVGNRDALQQAKYTVEKYYSVVGVLEEWTKSFKVLQHYLPGFFKSPSKTLNDYIAAGHSKANKGTNRKKVSESSKAALRKAFKEDMEFYDFIKQRLFLQFESIK
;
A
#
# COMPACT_ATOMS: atom_id res chain seq x y z
N MET A 1 20.60 80.63 -13.83
CA MET A 1 20.00 79.66 -14.77
C MET A 1 19.36 78.58 -13.91
N ASN A 2 18.09 78.62 -13.49
CA ASN A 2 16.84 78.71 -14.27
C ASN A 2 16.81 77.72 -15.45
N ILE A 3 16.21 76.54 -15.27
CA ILE A 3 14.84 76.21 -15.74
C ILE A 3 14.54 74.72 -15.51
N THR A 4 13.41 74.49 -14.86
CA THR A 4 12.60 73.29 -14.72
C THR A 4 12.09 72.77 -16.07
N ARG A 5 11.96 71.44 -16.25
CA ARG A 5 10.92 70.88 -17.12
C ARG A 5 10.46 69.50 -16.65
N GLN A 6 9.28 69.48 -16.01
CA GLN A 6 8.38 68.33 -15.98
C GLN A 6 7.74 68.17 -17.37
N LEU A 7 7.58 66.93 -17.85
CA LEU A 7 6.48 66.56 -18.73
C LEU A 7 5.95 65.16 -18.35
N ARG A 8 4.62 65.08 -18.39
CA ARG A 8 3.70 64.06 -17.87
C ARG A 8 3.34 63.01 -18.97
N PRO A 9 2.51 61.98 -18.68
CA PRO A 9 2.62 60.63 -19.24
C PRO A 9 1.83 60.42 -20.54
N GLN A 10 2.13 59.33 -21.26
CA GLN A 10 1.22 58.76 -22.25
C GLN A 10 0.66 57.41 -21.76
N LYS A 11 -0.65 57.39 -21.53
CA LYS A 11 -1.47 56.18 -21.46
C LYS A 11 -1.75 55.74 -22.90
N ILE A 12 -1.45 54.49 -23.22
CA ILE A 12 -2.08 53.80 -24.35
C ILE A 12 -2.92 52.67 -23.75
N PHE A 13 -4.23 52.88 -23.80
CA PHE A 13 -5.23 51.82 -23.69
C PHE A 13 -5.34 51.16 -25.07
N VAL A 14 -5.16 49.84 -25.15
CA VAL A 14 -5.76 49.03 -26.20
C VAL A 14 -6.61 47.97 -25.53
N THR A 15 -7.90 48.05 -25.82
CA THR A 15 -8.95 47.13 -25.36
C THR A 15 -9.05 45.91 -26.28
N VAL A 16 -9.02 44.74 -25.64
CA VAL A 16 -9.83 43.52 -25.84
C VAL A 16 -9.74 42.77 -27.18
N SER A 17 -9.24 41.52 -27.12
CA SER A 17 -9.99 40.33 -27.58
C SER A 17 -9.40 39.01 -27.03
N SER A 18 -10.22 38.36 -26.21
CA SER A 18 -10.49 36.91 -26.10
C SER A 18 -9.43 35.91 -26.57
N ALA A 19 -8.85 35.14 -25.63
CA ALA A 19 -8.80 33.67 -25.68
C ALA A 19 -7.94 33.06 -24.54
N LEU A 20 -8.43 31.95 -23.99
CA LEU A 20 -7.77 30.97 -23.12
C LEU A 20 -7.28 31.41 -21.73
N LEU A 21 -8.16 31.26 -20.74
CA LEU A 21 -7.77 31.03 -19.35
C LEU A 21 -7.14 29.63 -19.22
N LEU A 22 -5.82 29.55 -19.35
CA LEU A 22 -5.02 28.51 -18.70
C LEU A 22 -4.93 28.88 -17.22
N VAL A 23 -5.75 28.23 -16.39
CA VAL A 23 -5.59 28.29 -14.94
C VAL A 23 -4.29 27.56 -14.60
N LEU A 24 -3.20 28.31 -14.51
CA LEU A 24 -1.98 27.87 -13.85
C LEU A 24 -2.28 27.75 -12.36
N TYR A 25 -2.47 26.51 -11.91
CA TYR A 25 -2.58 26.18 -10.51
C TYR A 25 -1.19 26.36 -9.88
N ASN A 26 -0.96 27.53 -9.27
CA ASN A 26 0.18 27.78 -8.39
C ASN A 26 0.00 27.00 -7.09
N GLY A 27 0.39 25.72 -7.09
CA GLY A 27 0.70 24.99 -5.86
C GLY A 27 2.06 25.42 -5.33
N PRO A 28 2.29 25.46 -4.00
CA PRO A 28 3.51 25.99 -3.43
C PRO A 28 4.73 25.16 -3.84
N PHE A 29 5.60 25.87 -4.56
CA PHE A 29 7.04 25.72 -4.74
C PHE A 29 7.73 24.67 -3.85
N MET A 30 8.27 23.62 -4.49
CA MET A 30 9.35 22.81 -3.95
C MET A 30 10.66 23.57 -4.13
N ASN A 31 11.16 24.20 -3.07
CA ASN A 31 12.58 24.57 -3.00
C ASN A 31 13.23 23.82 -1.84
N ASP A 32 14.41 23.28 -2.14
CA ASP A 32 15.45 22.79 -1.25
C ASP A 32 15.17 21.49 -0.47
N MET A 33 15.36 20.35 -1.15
CA MET A 33 15.77 19.10 -0.49
C MET A 33 17.18 18.74 -0.94
N GLU A 34 18.15 19.28 -0.21
CA GLU A 34 19.50 18.72 -0.13
C GLU A 34 19.43 17.34 0.57
N PRO A 35 20.16 16.31 0.12
CA PRO A 35 20.07 14.96 0.66
C PRO A 35 20.89 14.82 1.95
N GLN A 36 20.53 15.58 2.98
CA GLN A 36 21.06 15.40 4.33
C GLN A 36 19.94 14.96 5.26
N SER A 37 20.11 13.74 5.78
CA SER A 37 19.38 13.20 6.92
C SER A 37 17.90 12.85 6.69
N TYR A 38 17.68 11.64 6.15
CA TYR A 38 16.64 10.78 6.71
C TYR A 38 17.02 10.32 8.14
N LYS A 39 17.35 11.28 9.02
CA LYS A 39 17.21 11.06 10.45
C LYS A 39 15.72 10.88 10.64
N LEU A 40 15.28 9.63 10.64
CA LEU A 40 14.01 9.21 11.19
C LEU A 40 13.83 10.00 12.48
N GLN A 41 12.88 10.93 12.48
CA GLN A 41 12.49 11.64 13.67
C GLN A 41 11.93 10.57 14.60
N TYR A 42 12.78 10.16 15.52
CA TYR A 42 12.62 9.05 16.44
C TYR A 42 11.58 9.48 17.47
N TYR A 43 10.30 9.32 17.13
CA TYR A 43 9.23 9.50 18.11
C TYR A 43 9.30 8.34 19.09
N LYS A 44 9.86 8.60 20.27
CA LYS A 44 9.72 7.77 21.48
C LYS A 44 8.27 7.85 21.94
N ASP A 45 7.36 7.25 21.19
CA ASP A 45 6.02 7.03 21.71
C ASP A 45 6.06 5.76 22.56
N LYS A 46 5.68 5.88 23.84
CA LYS A 46 5.56 4.75 24.76
C LYS A 46 4.31 3.94 24.39
N GLN A 47 4.28 3.36 23.19
CA GLN A 47 3.37 2.25 22.94
C GLN A 47 3.85 1.10 23.81
N GLU A 48 3.01 0.67 24.75
CA GLU A 48 3.26 -0.57 25.47
C GLU A 48 3.55 -1.66 24.43
N PRO A 49 4.60 -2.47 24.64
CA PRO A 49 4.90 -3.54 23.70
C PRO A 49 3.66 -4.41 23.56
N PRO A 50 3.27 -4.78 22.34
CA PRO A 50 2.13 -5.67 22.17
C PRO A 50 2.45 -6.94 22.96
N THR A 51 1.44 -7.59 23.52
CA THR A 51 1.61 -8.95 24.04
C THR A 51 2.03 -9.82 22.86
N LEU A 52 3.34 -10.05 22.73
CA LEU A 52 3.91 -10.80 21.63
C LEU A 52 3.39 -12.23 21.75
N TYR A 53 2.82 -12.73 20.66
CA TYR A 53 2.43 -14.12 20.59
C TYR A 53 3.70 -14.96 20.39
N TYR A 54 4.06 -15.74 21.41
CA TYR A 54 5.25 -16.60 21.41
C TYR A 54 5.01 -18.02 20.90
N GLY A 55 3.78 -18.35 20.47
CA GLY A 55 3.46 -19.67 19.92
C GLY A 55 3.83 -19.80 18.43
N SER A 56 3.89 -21.04 17.94
CA SER A 56 4.02 -21.30 16.50
C SER A 56 2.69 -21.02 15.80
N VAL A 57 2.66 -20.01 14.93
CA VAL A 57 1.49 -19.72 14.09
C VAL A 57 1.55 -20.57 12.83
N HIS A 58 0.54 -21.41 12.62
CA HIS A 58 0.39 -22.23 11.42
C HIS A 58 -0.71 -21.67 10.52
N PRO A 59 -0.55 -21.73 9.19
CA PRO A 59 -1.58 -21.26 8.27
C PRO A 59 -2.81 -22.16 8.35
N SER A 60 -4.00 -21.58 8.34
CA SER A 60 -5.24 -22.34 8.41
C SER A 60 -6.27 -21.90 7.37
N ALA A 61 -7.25 -22.77 7.10
CA ALA A 61 -8.44 -22.43 6.31
C ALA A 61 -9.52 -21.73 7.15
N ARG A 62 -9.22 -21.30 8.39
CA ARG A 62 -10.24 -20.75 9.28
C ARG A 62 -10.85 -19.47 8.68
N ASN A 63 -12.18 -19.45 8.58
CA ASN A 63 -12.89 -18.23 8.25
C ASN A 63 -13.09 -17.38 9.52
N VAL A 64 -12.36 -16.27 9.60
CA VAL A 64 -12.44 -15.31 10.72
C VAL A 64 -13.26 -14.06 10.38
N THR A 65 -13.99 -14.08 9.27
CA THR A 65 -14.80 -12.94 8.82
C THR A 65 -15.89 -12.63 9.84
N PRO A 66 -15.93 -11.41 10.40
CA PRO A 66 -17.04 -11.00 11.27
C PRO A 66 -18.38 -11.04 10.51
N HIS A 67 -19.36 -11.80 11.02
CA HIS A 67 -20.66 -12.01 10.34
C HIS A 67 -21.47 -10.74 10.11
N GLU A 68 -21.38 -9.76 11.01
CA GLU A 68 -22.23 -8.56 11.01
C GLU A 68 -21.53 -7.30 10.47
N SER A 69 -20.25 -7.39 10.10
CA SER A 69 -19.49 -6.20 9.71
C SER A 69 -19.76 -5.80 8.26
N SER A 70 -20.15 -4.55 8.06
CA SER A 70 -20.36 -3.95 6.73
C SER A 70 -19.17 -3.13 6.23
N LEU A 71 -18.07 -3.13 6.97
CA LEU A 71 -16.86 -2.37 6.65
C LEU A 71 -15.70 -3.32 6.34
N ILE A 72 -15.19 -3.23 5.11
CA ILE A 72 -13.91 -3.83 4.73
C ILE A 72 -12.82 -2.76 4.79
N ILE A 73 -11.72 -3.09 5.48
CA ILE A 73 -10.45 -2.38 5.37
C ILE A 73 -9.53 -3.14 4.43
N TYR A 74 -9.17 -2.48 3.32
CA TYR A 74 -8.12 -2.92 2.42
C TYR A 74 -6.87 -2.04 2.64
N ASN A 75 -6.02 -2.43 3.59
CA ASN A 75 -4.78 -1.72 3.95
C ASN A 75 -3.64 -2.08 2.99
N ARG A 76 -3.76 -1.58 1.76
CA ARG A 76 -3.04 -2.02 0.56
C ARG A 76 -1.52 -1.99 0.72
N VAL A 77 -0.87 -3.11 0.40
CA VAL A 77 0.58 -3.15 0.18
C VAL A 77 0.92 -2.57 -1.21
N PRO A 78 1.85 -1.60 -1.32
CA PRO A 78 2.32 -1.09 -2.61
C PRO A 78 2.89 -2.19 -3.51
N LYS A 79 2.66 -2.05 -4.81
CA LYS A 79 3.18 -2.94 -5.87
C LYS A 79 2.68 -4.39 -5.81
N CYS A 80 1.61 -4.65 -5.05
CA CYS A 80 0.92 -5.94 -4.97
C CYS A 80 -0.38 -5.98 -5.80
N GLY A 81 -0.41 -5.31 -6.96
CA GLY A 81 -1.59 -5.32 -7.85
C GLY A 81 -2.77 -4.46 -7.39
N SER A 82 -2.54 -3.51 -6.48
CA SER A 82 -3.59 -2.66 -5.90
C SER A 82 -4.40 -1.88 -6.93
N SER A 83 -3.80 -1.41 -8.03
CA SER A 83 -4.53 -0.67 -9.07
C SER A 83 -5.56 -1.56 -9.78
N SER A 84 -5.18 -2.80 -10.12
CA SER A 84 -6.09 -3.77 -10.74
C SER A 84 -7.19 -4.19 -9.77
N MET A 85 -6.86 -4.41 -8.49
CA MET A 85 -7.87 -4.69 -7.47
C MET A 85 -8.87 -3.54 -7.34
N LEU A 86 -8.41 -2.29 -7.34
CA LEU A 86 -9.32 -1.14 -7.29
C LEU A 86 -10.22 -1.06 -8.53
N ASP A 87 -9.72 -1.40 -9.72
CA ASP A 87 -10.58 -1.46 -10.92
C ASP A 87 -11.64 -2.55 -10.80
N ALA A 88 -11.25 -3.73 -10.31
CA ALA A 88 -12.19 -4.82 -10.02
C ALA A 88 -13.28 -4.39 -9.03
N LEU A 89 -12.88 -3.75 -7.91
CA LEU A 89 -13.80 -3.27 -6.89
C LEU A 89 -14.73 -2.17 -7.41
N LYS A 90 -14.26 -1.27 -8.28
CA LYS A 90 -15.13 -0.26 -8.92
C LYS A 90 -16.24 -0.90 -9.74
N ARG A 91 -15.95 -2.00 -10.44
CA ARG A 91 -16.94 -2.76 -11.22
C ARG A 91 -17.90 -3.52 -10.32
N LEU A 92 -17.38 -4.17 -9.27
CA LEU A 92 -18.18 -4.95 -8.32
C LEU A 92 -19.11 -4.10 -7.47
N GLN A 93 -18.73 -2.84 -7.20
CA GLN A 93 -19.46 -1.91 -6.34
C GLN A 93 -20.93 -1.75 -6.73
N ILE A 94 -21.24 -1.68 -8.03
CA ILE A 94 -22.62 -1.45 -8.50
C ILE A 94 -23.51 -2.66 -8.17
N GLY A 95 -23.10 -3.86 -8.61
CA GLY A 95 -23.88 -5.08 -8.41
C GLY A 95 -23.94 -5.56 -6.96
N ASN A 96 -22.93 -5.21 -6.15
CA ASN A 96 -22.86 -5.61 -4.75
C ASN A 96 -23.34 -4.51 -3.78
N MET A 97 -23.75 -3.34 -4.27
CA MET A 97 -24.27 -2.24 -3.44
C MET A 97 -23.35 -1.86 -2.26
N PHE A 98 -22.07 -1.63 -2.55
CA PHE A 98 -21.13 -1.06 -1.57
C PHE A 98 -20.53 0.23 -2.09
N LYS A 99 -19.88 1.03 -1.24
CA LYS A 99 -19.08 2.17 -1.66
C LYS A 99 -17.60 1.91 -1.44
N LEU A 100 -16.81 2.04 -2.50
CA LEU A 100 -15.36 2.09 -2.46
C LEU A 100 -14.91 3.52 -2.13
N VAL A 101 -14.16 3.65 -1.04
CA VAL A 101 -13.60 4.92 -0.55
C VAL A 101 -12.10 4.78 -0.45
N GLY A 102 -11.36 5.76 -0.99
CA GLY A 102 -9.91 5.84 -0.89
C GLY A 102 -9.48 7.03 -0.04
N SER A 103 -8.43 6.84 0.75
CA SER A 103 -7.78 7.95 1.45
C SER A 103 -7.06 8.89 0.48
N SER A 104 -7.07 10.19 0.77
CA SER A 104 -6.17 11.16 0.14
C SER A 104 -4.74 11.09 0.70
N VAL A 105 -4.53 10.36 1.81
CA VAL A 105 -3.21 10.19 2.44
C VAL A 105 -2.51 8.97 1.84
N TYR A 106 -1.48 9.21 1.02
CA TYR A 106 -0.79 8.16 0.26
C TYR A 106 0.49 7.62 0.92
N PHE A 107 1.33 8.49 1.51
CA PHE A 107 2.68 8.13 1.94
C PHE A 107 2.82 7.86 3.44
N ARG A 108 1.89 8.35 4.26
CA ARG A 108 1.95 8.19 5.71
C ARG A 108 1.34 6.86 6.15
N ARG A 109 2.19 5.86 6.42
CA ARG A 109 1.77 4.51 6.86
C ARG A 109 1.89 4.31 8.37
N TRP A 110 2.94 4.86 8.95
CA TRP A 110 3.19 4.84 10.39
C TRP A 110 2.35 5.91 11.08
N LEU A 111 1.49 5.49 11.99
CA LEU A 111 0.58 6.31 12.77
C LEU A 111 0.77 6.00 14.26
N ASN A 112 0.91 7.04 15.07
CA ASN A 112 0.83 6.89 16.53
C ASN A 112 -0.63 6.59 16.96
N SER A 113 -0.85 6.38 18.26
CA SER A 113 -2.17 5.99 18.77
C SER A 113 -3.25 7.04 18.53
N GLU A 114 -2.93 8.33 18.66
CA GLU A 114 -3.86 9.43 18.37
C GLU A 114 -4.23 9.47 16.87
N GLU A 115 -3.25 9.27 16.00
CA GLU A 115 -3.42 9.26 14.56
C GLU A 115 -4.19 8.05 14.06
N GLN A 116 -3.99 6.88 14.68
CA GLN A 116 -4.81 5.70 14.44
C GLN A 116 -6.27 5.97 14.83
N MET A 117 -6.52 6.55 16.02
CA MET A 117 -7.86 6.95 16.43
C MET A 117 -8.49 7.97 15.48
N LYS A 118 -7.72 8.97 15.02
CA LYS A 118 -8.16 9.95 14.04
C LYS A 118 -8.54 9.28 12.71
N GLU A 119 -7.76 8.30 12.27
CA GLU A 119 -8.06 7.54 11.06
C GLU A 119 -9.33 6.71 11.21
N ILE A 120 -9.50 6.02 12.35
CA ILE A 120 -10.71 5.27 12.66
C ILE A 120 -11.94 6.19 12.60
N LYS A 121 -11.89 7.35 13.27
CA LYS A 121 -12.97 8.35 13.24
C LYS A 121 -13.25 8.86 11.83
N ASN A 122 -12.23 9.05 11.00
CA ASN A 122 -12.42 9.44 9.60
C ASN A 122 -13.11 8.35 8.78
N ILE A 123 -12.76 7.08 8.98
CA ILE A 123 -13.43 5.95 8.32
C ILE A 123 -14.90 5.86 8.77
N GLN A 124 -15.17 6.04 10.06
CA GLN A 124 -16.53 6.01 10.63
C GLN A 124 -17.46 7.06 10.03
N LYS A 125 -16.95 8.21 9.59
CA LYS A 125 -17.76 9.21 8.88
C LYS A 125 -18.41 8.64 7.62
N TYR A 126 -17.76 7.70 6.93
CA TYR A 126 -18.34 7.06 5.76
C TYR A 126 -19.38 6.01 6.14
N THR A 127 -19.14 5.21 7.17
CA THR A 127 -20.09 4.17 7.60
C THR A 127 -21.34 4.75 8.25
N MET A 128 -21.26 5.93 8.87
CA MET A 128 -22.39 6.63 9.48
C MET A 128 -23.16 7.53 8.49
N ASN A 129 -22.64 7.71 7.26
CA ASN A 129 -23.27 8.57 6.28
C ASN A 129 -24.46 7.86 5.63
N LYS A 130 -25.68 8.23 6.04
CA LYS A 130 -26.94 7.68 5.51
C LYS A 130 -27.16 7.89 4.01
N LYS A 131 -26.37 8.75 3.35
CA LYS A 131 -26.41 8.95 1.88
C LYS A 131 -25.56 7.93 1.12
N LEU A 132 -24.71 7.16 1.81
CA LEU A 132 -23.89 6.10 1.23
C LEU A 132 -24.55 4.73 1.46
N PRO A 133 -24.26 3.73 0.62
CA PRO A 133 -24.58 2.34 0.92
C PRO A 133 -24.02 1.91 2.28
N ASN A 134 -24.77 1.08 3.00
CA ASN A 134 -24.36 0.56 4.32
C ASN A 134 -23.04 -0.24 4.29
N LYS A 135 -22.68 -0.79 3.11
CA LYS A 135 -21.44 -1.52 2.90
C LYS A 135 -20.36 -0.59 2.37
N ILE A 136 -19.21 -0.53 3.05
CA ILE A 136 -18.08 0.32 2.69
C ILE A 136 -16.83 -0.55 2.52
N ILE A 137 -16.06 -0.30 1.45
CA ILE A 137 -14.67 -0.75 1.35
C ILE A 137 -13.79 0.48 1.44
N TYR A 138 -13.04 0.60 2.54
CA TYR A 138 -12.04 1.64 2.70
C TYR A 138 -10.66 1.12 2.27
N ASN A 139 -9.96 1.89 1.45
CA ASN A 139 -8.61 1.52 1.00
C ASN A 139 -7.58 2.63 1.24
N ARG A 140 -6.42 2.24 1.75
CA ARG A 140 -5.28 3.12 2.01
C ARG A 140 -3.98 2.30 2.08
N HIS A 141 -2.85 2.91 1.75
CA HIS A 141 -1.55 2.37 2.12
C HIS A 141 -1.26 2.68 3.59
N MET A 142 -1.56 1.74 4.50
CA MET A 142 -1.36 1.88 5.94
C MET A 142 -1.08 0.53 6.59
N TYR A 143 -0.44 0.53 7.76
CA TYR A 143 -0.25 -0.70 8.53
C TYR A 143 -1.54 -1.12 9.24
N PHE A 144 -1.59 -2.37 9.70
CA PHE A 144 -2.72 -2.91 10.45
C PHE A 144 -3.00 -2.06 11.70
N ILE A 145 -4.30 -1.78 11.93
CA ILE A 145 -4.80 -1.06 13.11
C ILE A 145 -5.72 -2.02 13.86
N ASN A 146 -5.44 -2.26 15.13
CA ASN A 146 -6.31 -3.11 15.93
C ASN A 146 -7.40 -2.27 16.60
N TYR A 147 -8.63 -2.30 16.09
CA TYR A 147 -9.73 -1.49 16.62
C TYR A 147 -10.07 -1.85 18.08
N THR A 148 -9.82 -3.08 18.50
CA THR A 148 -10.10 -3.50 19.89
C THR A 148 -9.20 -2.81 20.90
N GLN A 149 -7.99 -2.37 20.51
CA GLN A 149 -7.13 -1.54 21.37
C GLN A 149 -7.74 -0.17 21.66
N PHE A 150 -8.75 0.23 20.88
CA PHE A 150 -9.48 1.49 21.00
C PHE A 150 -10.91 1.30 21.52
N GLY A 151 -11.24 0.10 22.03
CA GLY A 151 -12.59 -0.21 22.54
C GLY A 151 -13.65 -0.37 21.44
N LEU A 152 -13.25 -0.65 20.21
CA LEU A 152 -14.14 -0.77 19.05
C LEU A 152 -14.12 -2.19 18.46
N THR A 153 -15.22 -2.57 17.81
CA THR A 153 -15.29 -3.83 17.06
C THR A 153 -14.41 -3.76 15.82
N ASN A 154 -13.63 -4.82 15.57
CA ASN A 154 -12.78 -4.89 14.38
C ASN A 154 -13.61 -4.97 13.09
N PRO A 155 -13.20 -4.25 12.03
CA PRO A 155 -13.79 -4.40 10.70
C PRO A 155 -13.29 -5.70 10.05
N ILE A 156 -13.84 -6.01 8.87
CA ILE A 156 -13.29 -7.07 8.02
C ILE A 156 -11.96 -6.57 7.43
N TYR A 157 -10.86 -7.27 7.68
CA TYR A 157 -9.61 -7.01 6.98
C TYR A 157 -9.45 -7.92 5.76
N MET A 158 -9.02 -7.34 4.64
CA MET A 158 -8.53 -8.06 3.48
C MET A 158 -7.22 -7.45 2.98
N ASN A 159 -6.41 -8.22 2.25
CA ASN A 159 -5.25 -7.66 1.57
C ASN A 159 -4.85 -8.47 0.34
N PHE A 160 -3.86 -7.96 -0.39
CA PHE A 160 -3.13 -8.68 -1.43
C PHE A 160 -1.64 -8.48 -1.24
N ILE A 161 -0.88 -9.56 -1.38
CA ILE A 161 0.58 -9.55 -1.40
C ILE A 161 1.10 -10.08 -2.74
N ARG A 162 2.41 -9.99 -2.91
CA ARG A 162 3.18 -10.45 -4.08
C ARG A 162 4.47 -11.07 -3.55
N ASP A 163 5.12 -11.92 -4.35
CA ASP A 163 6.49 -12.36 -4.07
C ASP A 163 7.36 -11.15 -3.63
N PRO A 164 8.00 -11.20 -2.45
CA PRO A 164 8.71 -10.06 -1.89
C PRO A 164 9.80 -9.50 -2.80
N ILE A 165 10.47 -10.35 -3.59
CA ILE A 165 11.57 -9.94 -4.47
C ILE A 165 11.01 -9.29 -5.72
N GLU A 166 9.98 -9.88 -6.32
CA GLU A 166 9.28 -9.27 -7.45
C GLU A 166 8.55 -7.98 -7.06
N ARG A 167 8.07 -7.87 -5.81
CA ARG A 167 7.57 -6.63 -5.22
C ARG A 167 8.68 -5.59 -5.09
N PHE A 168 9.83 -5.98 -4.53
CA PHE A 168 11.01 -5.13 -4.37
C PHE A 168 11.47 -4.57 -5.72
N ILE A 169 11.69 -5.45 -6.71
CA ILE A 169 12.09 -5.06 -8.07
C ILE A 169 11.07 -4.10 -8.67
N SER A 170 9.78 -4.39 -8.53
CA SER A 170 8.72 -3.52 -9.04
C SER A 170 8.68 -2.15 -8.34
N TYR A 171 9.03 -2.08 -7.07
CA TYR A 171 9.10 -0.84 -6.30
C TYR A 171 10.36 -0.04 -6.68
N HIS A 172 11.51 -0.71 -6.77
CA HIS A 172 12.81 -0.14 -7.16
C HIS A 172 12.70 0.66 -8.45
N TYR A 173 12.15 0.05 -9.51
CA TYR A 173 11.98 0.73 -10.80
C TYR A 173 10.83 1.74 -10.81
N PHE A 174 9.80 1.55 -10.00
CA PHE A 174 8.71 2.52 -9.87
C PHE A 174 9.20 3.85 -9.26
N MET A 175 10.05 3.78 -8.22
CA MET A 175 10.61 4.96 -7.57
C MET A 175 11.60 5.72 -8.45
N ARG A 176 12.17 5.06 -9.47
CA ARG A 176 13.18 5.59 -10.40
C ARG A 176 12.60 6.03 -11.75
N ASP A 177 11.30 5.89 -11.93
CA ASP A 177 10.59 6.38 -13.09
C ASP A 177 10.50 7.92 -12.99
N THR A 178 11.14 8.63 -13.93
CA THR A 178 11.24 10.10 -13.95
C THR A 178 9.89 10.81 -13.93
N ARG A 179 8.81 10.12 -14.34
CA ARG A 179 7.43 10.62 -14.24
C ARG A 179 6.97 10.82 -12.80
N HIS A 180 7.62 10.18 -11.83
CA HIS A 180 7.32 10.25 -10.40
C HIS A 180 8.40 10.99 -9.60
N GLN A 181 9.60 11.18 -10.15
CA GLN A 181 10.70 11.94 -9.52
C GLN A 181 11.52 12.73 -10.57
N PRO A 182 11.27 14.04 -10.76
CA PRO A 182 11.99 14.85 -11.74
C PRO A 182 13.44 15.17 -11.33
N HIS A 183 13.78 15.02 -10.04
CA HIS A 183 15.15 15.19 -9.54
C HIS A 183 15.78 13.85 -9.22
N GLN A 184 16.74 13.44 -10.05
CA GLN A 184 17.46 12.17 -9.91
C GLN A 184 18.88 12.41 -9.41
N ASN A 185 19.25 11.81 -8.27
CA ASN A 185 20.65 11.68 -7.87
C ASN A 185 21.30 10.48 -8.60
N ILE A 186 22.61 10.30 -8.48
CA ILE A 186 23.32 9.22 -9.16
C ILE A 186 22.75 7.84 -8.77
N TRP A 187 22.32 7.69 -7.52
CA TRP A 187 21.76 6.45 -6.96
C TRP A 187 20.36 6.09 -7.51
N SER A 188 19.57 7.07 -7.95
CA SER A 188 18.27 6.81 -8.56
C SER A 188 18.35 6.28 -10.00
N LYS A 189 19.56 6.14 -10.56
CA LYS A 189 19.79 5.51 -11.87
C LYS A 189 20.23 4.05 -11.79
N LEU A 190 20.63 3.56 -10.61
CA LEU A 190 21.11 2.18 -10.46
C LEU A 190 20.01 1.17 -10.75
N SER A 191 20.35 0.14 -11.51
CA SER A 191 19.61 -1.10 -11.60
C SER A 191 19.69 -1.88 -10.28
N VAL A 192 18.83 -2.90 -10.14
CA VAL A 192 18.87 -3.77 -8.96
C VAL A 192 20.20 -4.52 -8.87
N ASP A 193 20.75 -4.97 -9.99
CA ASP A 193 22.05 -5.67 -10.01
C ASP A 193 23.20 -4.78 -9.54
N GLU A 194 23.27 -3.55 -10.04
CA GLU A 194 24.28 -2.57 -9.61
C GLU A 194 24.12 -2.22 -8.12
N CYS A 195 22.89 -2.11 -7.63
CA CYS A 195 22.60 -1.84 -6.22
C CYS A 195 23.05 -2.99 -5.30
N VAL A 196 22.80 -4.24 -5.70
CA VAL A 196 23.25 -5.43 -4.96
C VAL A 196 24.76 -5.56 -5.01
N GLN A 197 25.37 -5.35 -6.18
CA GLN A 197 26.83 -5.39 -6.34
C GLN A 197 27.52 -4.32 -5.47
N ALA A 198 26.94 -3.13 -5.37
CA ALA A 198 27.41 -2.06 -4.51
C ALA A 198 27.16 -2.29 -3.02
N GLN A 199 26.53 -3.41 -2.62
CA GLN A 199 26.09 -3.68 -1.24
C GLN A 199 25.29 -2.53 -0.63
N HIS A 200 24.48 -1.84 -1.46
CA HIS A 200 23.78 -0.65 -1.01
C HIS A 200 22.62 -1.02 -0.08
N TRP A 201 22.46 -0.25 1.00
CA TRP A 201 21.49 -0.54 2.08
C TRP A 201 20.04 -0.64 1.61
N GLU A 202 19.69 0.00 0.49
CA GLU A 202 18.33 -0.07 -0.06
C GLU A 202 17.99 -1.47 -0.59
N CYS A 203 18.99 -2.25 -1.02
CA CYS A 203 18.85 -3.60 -1.56
C CYS A 203 19.26 -4.66 -0.53
N LEU A 204 20.34 -4.40 0.20
CA LEU A 204 20.89 -5.31 1.21
C LEU A 204 20.97 -4.60 2.58
N PRO A 205 19.83 -4.30 3.22
CA PRO A 205 19.83 -3.67 4.54
C PRO A 205 20.40 -4.62 5.61
N GLU A 206 21.05 -4.04 6.60
CA GLU A 206 21.58 -4.80 7.74
C GLU A 206 20.47 -5.23 8.70
N LYS A 207 20.72 -6.28 9.50
CA LYS A 207 19.80 -6.72 10.55
C LYS A 207 19.53 -5.57 11.53
N GLY A 208 18.26 -5.36 11.89
CA GLY A 208 17.82 -4.28 12.77
C GLY A 208 17.63 -2.93 12.07
N GLN A 209 18.07 -2.78 10.81
CA GLN A 209 17.78 -1.59 10.04
C GLN A 209 16.28 -1.46 9.77
N SER A 210 15.76 -0.23 9.81
CA SER A 210 14.37 0.04 9.50
C SER A 210 14.12 -0.03 7.99
N PHE A 211 13.26 -0.95 7.57
CA PHE A 211 12.89 -1.18 6.17
C PHE A 211 11.39 -1.47 6.04
N GLU A 212 10.78 -1.04 4.94
CA GLU A 212 9.36 -1.30 4.68
C GLU A 212 9.15 -2.65 3.98
N LEU A 213 8.82 -3.66 4.77
CA LEU A 213 8.58 -5.04 4.31
C LEU A 213 7.08 -5.29 4.06
N THR A 214 6.77 -6.38 3.37
CA THR A 214 5.37 -6.81 3.18
C THR A 214 4.74 -7.13 4.53
N LEU A 215 5.46 -7.86 5.39
CA LEU A 215 5.03 -8.22 6.74
C LEU A 215 4.74 -6.99 7.62
N SER A 216 5.38 -5.84 7.37
CA SER A 216 5.16 -4.62 8.17
C SER A 216 3.70 -4.15 8.10
N TYR A 217 3.03 -4.39 6.97
CA TYR A 217 1.60 -4.07 6.79
C TYR A 217 0.65 -4.90 7.65
N PHE A 218 1.10 -6.05 8.13
CA PHE A 218 0.32 -6.98 8.95
C PHE A 218 0.81 -6.99 10.40
N CYS A 219 2.10 -6.75 10.65
CA CYS A 219 2.65 -6.65 12.00
C CYS A 219 2.08 -5.43 12.75
N GLY A 220 1.91 -4.29 12.08
CA GLY A 220 1.29 -3.09 12.65
C GLY A 220 2.28 -1.95 12.88
N HIS A 221 2.08 -1.20 13.96
CA HIS A 221 2.68 0.11 14.18
C HIS A 221 3.86 0.13 15.17
N HIS A 222 4.38 -1.02 15.57
CA HIS A 222 5.48 -1.11 16.54
C HIS A 222 6.85 -1.08 15.86
N GLN A 223 7.87 -0.52 16.53
CA GLN A 223 9.23 -0.32 15.95
C GLN A 223 9.78 -1.59 15.30
N PHE A 224 9.70 -2.70 16.03
CA PHE A 224 10.20 -3.99 15.59
C PHE A 224 9.54 -4.49 14.29
N CYS A 225 8.32 -4.06 13.96
CA CYS A 225 7.61 -4.45 12.74
C CYS A 225 8.29 -4.02 11.42
N ARG A 226 9.27 -3.11 11.51
CA ARG A 226 10.06 -2.62 10.36
C ARG A 226 11.53 -3.01 10.46
N GLU A 227 11.92 -3.77 11.46
CA GLU A 227 13.31 -4.18 11.62
C GLU A 227 13.61 -5.39 10.74
N VAL A 228 14.61 -5.26 9.88
CA VAL A 228 15.08 -6.37 9.03
C VAL A 228 15.63 -7.48 9.92
N GLY A 229 15.28 -8.74 9.60
CA GLY A 229 15.73 -9.89 10.38
C GLY A 229 15.01 -10.10 11.71
N ASN A 230 13.92 -9.38 11.97
CA ASN A 230 13.18 -9.48 13.23
C ASN A 230 12.13 -10.61 13.18
N ARG A 231 12.33 -11.66 13.98
CA ARG A 231 11.45 -12.84 14.04
C ARG A 231 10.13 -12.56 14.75
N ASP A 232 10.12 -11.65 15.73
CA ASP A 232 8.90 -11.26 16.43
C ASP A 232 7.96 -10.51 15.49
N ALA A 233 8.51 -9.68 14.59
CA ALA A 233 7.75 -9.03 13.53
C ALA A 233 7.05 -10.05 12.61
N LEU A 234 7.76 -11.12 12.25
CA LEU A 234 7.20 -12.20 11.45
C LEU A 234 6.08 -12.95 12.18
N GLN A 235 6.31 -13.37 13.43
CA GLN A 235 5.29 -14.09 14.20
C GLN A 235 4.06 -13.21 14.46
N GLN A 236 4.27 -11.93 14.78
CA GLN A 236 3.18 -10.97 14.94
C GLN A 236 2.38 -10.80 13.64
N ALA A 237 3.05 -10.67 12.49
CA ALA A 237 2.37 -10.59 11.20
C ALA A 237 1.53 -11.83 10.89
N LYS A 238 2.08 -13.04 11.11
CA LYS A 238 1.37 -14.32 10.94
C LYS A 238 0.15 -14.39 11.86
N TYR A 239 0.34 -14.07 13.14
CA TYR A 239 -0.74 -14.05 14.14
C TYR A 239 -1.84 -13.07 13.75
N THR A 240 -1.48 -11.84 13.36
CA THR A 240 -2.46 -10.83 12.93
C THR A 240 -3.29 -11.35 11.76
N VAL A 241 -2.66 -12.01 10.78
CA VAL A 241 -3.37 -12.57 9.62
C VAL A 241 -4.38 -13.63 10.05
N GLU A 242 -3.95 -14.63 10.82
CA GLU A 242 -4.83 -15.71 11.27
C GLU A 242 -5.99 -15.20 12.12
N LYS A 243 -5.76 -14.14 12.89
CA LYS A 243 -6.76 -13.61 13.82
C LYS A 243 -7.74 -12.63 13.18
N TYR A 244 -7.28 -11.77 12.26
CA TYR A 244 -8.06 -10.59 11.83
C TYR A 244 -8.35 -10.53 10.33
N TYR A 245 -7.55 -11.19 9.48
CA TYR A 245 -7.72 -11.09 8.04
C TYR A 245 -8.63 -12.19 7.51
N SER A 246 -9.75 -11.80 6.91
CA SER A 246 -10.65 -12.72 6.21
C SER A 246 -9.89 -13.43 5.08
N VAL A 247 -9.36 -12.65 4.13
CA VAL A 247 -8.58 -13.16 3.00
C VAL A 247 -7.38 -12.27 2.74
N VAL A 248 -6.21 -12.90 2.61
CA VAL A 248 -5.01 -12.28 2.05
C VAL A 248 -4.70 -12.99 0.74
N GLY A 249 -4.97 -12.31 -0.37
CA GLY A 249 -4.70 -12.84 -1.71
C GLY A 249 -3.22 -12.79 -2.07
N VAL A 250 -2.83 -13.65 -3.01
CA VAL A 250 -1.50 -13.67 -3.61
C VAL A 250 -1.63 -13.27 -5.08
N LEU A 251 -0.89 -12.25 -5.50
CA LEU A 251 -1.00 -11.67 -6.84
C LEU A 251 -0.74 -12.70 -7.95
N GLU A 252 0.26 -13.56 -7.75
CA GLU A 252 0.64 -14.66 -8.64
C GLU A 252 -0.47 -15.72 -8.76
N GLU A 253 -1.35 -15.81 -7.77
CA GLU A 253 -2.43 -16.78 -7.66
C GLU A 253 -3.79 -16.07 -7.74
N TRP A 254 -3.88 -15.05 -8.59
CA TRP A 254 -5.02 -14.14 -8.68
C TRP A 254 -6.37 -14.87 -8.78
N THR A 255 -6.47 -15.86 -9.65
CA THR A 255 -7.70 -16.63 -9.86
C THR A 255 -8.14 -17.37 -8.60
N LYS A 256 -7.21 -17.99 -7.87
CA LYS A 256 -7.52 -18.65 -6.59
C LYS A 256 -7.92 -17.62 -5.53
N SER A 257 -7.17 -16.53 -5.45
CA SER A 257 -7.43 -15.41 -4.54
C SER A 257 -8.83 -14.84 -4.72
N PHE A 258 -9.27 -14.61 -5.97
CA PHE A 258 -10.61 -14.12 -6.26
C PHE A 258 -11.71 -15.10 -5.92
N LYS A 259 -11.51 -16.40 -6.16
CA LYS A 259 -12.48 -17.43 -5.77
C LYS A 259 -12.67 -17.49 -4.26
N VAL A 260 -11.58 -17.39 -3.49
CA VAL A 260 -11.65 -17.35 -2.01
C VAL A 260 -12.38 -16.09 -1.54
N LEU A 261 -12.09 -14.90 -2.11
CA LEU A 261 -12.82 -13.66 -1.80
C LEU A 261 -14.31 -13.77 -2.13
N GLN A 262 -14.66 -14.36 -3.27
CA GLN A 262 -16.05 -14.58 -3.67
C GLN A 262 -16.82 -15.44 -2.69
N HIS A 263 -16.17 -16.47 -2.14
CA HIS A 263 -16.78 -17.37 -1.17
C HIS A 263 -16.82 -16.77 0.24
N TYR A 264 -15.73 -16.16 0.73
CA TYR A 264 -15.63 -15.68 2.10
C TYR A 264 -16.29 -14.30 2.29
N LEU A 265 -16.36 -13.48 1.23
CA LEU A 265 -16.92 -12.13 1.24
C LEU A 265 -17.96 -11.93 0.13
N PRO A 266 -19.00 -12.79 0.04
CA PRO A 266 -19.94 -12.80 -1.09
C PRO A 266 -20.71 -11.49 -1.20
N GLY A 267 -20.99 -10.81 -0.08
CA GLY A 267 -21.65 -9.51 -0.07
C GLY A 267 -20.88 -8.38 -0.76
N PHE A 268 -19.58 -8.55 -1.01
CA PHE A 268 -18.72 -7.56 -1.66
C PHE A 268 -18.14 -8.06 -2.98
N PHE A 269 -17.94 -9.37 -3.11
CA PHE A 269 -17.22 -9.96 -4.24
C PHE A 269 -18.09 -10.82 -5.15
N LYS A 270 -19.40 -10.98 -4.91
CA LYS A 270 -20.27 -11.72 -5.83
C LYS A 270 -20.16 -11.12 -7.23
N SER A 271 -19.65 -11.91 -8.16
CA SER A 271 -19.51 -11.50 -9.55
C SER A 271 -20.57 -12.22 -10.39
N PRO A 272 -21.39 -11.49 -11.15
CA PRO A 272 -22.41 -12.10 -12.01
C PRO A 272 -21.82 -12.71 -13.29
N SER A 273 -20.53 -12.51 -13.61
CA SER A 273 -19.96 -12.99 -14.88
C SER A 273 -18.50 -13.46 -14.78
N LYS A 274 -18.22 -14.57 -15.47
CA LYS A 274 -16.89 -15.11 -15.79
C LYS A 274 -15.97 -14.04 -16.41
N THR A 275 -16.54 -13.07 -17.14
CA THR A 275 -15.85 -11.98 -17.85
C THR A 275 -15.04 -11.05 -16.93
N LEU A 276 -15.43 -10.86 -15.66
CA LEU A 276 -14.64 -10.00 -14.75
C LEU A 276 -13.29 -10.64 -14.41
N ASN A 277 -13.27 -11.95 -14.17
CA ASN A 277 -12.04 -12.68 -13.88
C ASN A 277 -11.09 -12.64 -15.09
N ASP A 278 -11.64 -12.87 -16.29
CA ASP A 278 -10.88 -12.85 -17.55
C ASP A 278 -10.36 -11.45 -17.88
N TYR A 279 -11.19 -10.41 -17.69
CA TYR A 279 -10.80 -9.01 -17.87
C TYR A 279 -9.64 -8.63 -16.95
N ILE A 280 -9.74 -8.99 -15.68
CA ILE A 280 -8.70 -8.63 -14.71
C ILE A 280 -7.41 -9.40 -15.01
N ALA A 281 -7.49 -10.71 -15.30
CA ALA A 281 -6.34 -11.52 -15.68
C ALA A 281 -5.62 -10.98 -16.94
N ALA A 282 -6.38 -10.53 -17.93
CA ALA A 282 -5.86 -9.89 -19.14
C ALA A 282 -5.20 -8.52 -18.83
N GLY A 283 -5.80 -7.72 -17.95
CA GLY A 283 -5.25 -6.44 -17.48
C GLY A 283 -3.92 -6.60 -16.74
N HIS A 284 -3.80 -7.60 -15.88
CA HIS A 284 -2.54 -7.92 -15.17
C HIS A 284 -1.42 -8.32 -16.11
N SER A 285 -1.72 -9.13 -17.12
CA SER A 285 -0.76 -9.55 -18.14
C SER A 285 -0.20 -8.36 -18.92
N LYS A 286 -1.02 -7.31 -19.16
CA LYS A 286 -0.60 -6.08 -19.84
C LYS A 286 0.18 -5.12 -18.91
N ALA A 287 -0.25 -4.95 -17.66
CA ALA A 287 0.44 -4.09 -16.69
C ALA A 287 1.83 -4.60 -16.30
N ASN A 288 2.06 -5.92 -16.32
CA ASN A 288 3.38 -6.51 -16.12
C ASN A 288 4.34 -6.36 -17.31
N LYS A 289 3.83 -6.06 -18.51
CA LYS A 289 4.63 -5.80 -19.72
C LYS A 289 5.07 -4.33 -19.84
N GLY A 290 4.55 -3.43 -19.00
CA GLY A 290 4.83 -2.00 -19.06
C GLY A 290 6.15 -1.58 -18.40
N THR A 291 6.99 -0.95 -19.23
CA THR A 291 8.15 -0.07 -18.94
C THR A 291 9.41 -0.70 -18.35
N ASN A 292 10.47 -0.81 -19.18
CA ASN A 292 11.90 -0.77 -18.85
C ASN A 292 12.39 -1.51 -17.59
N ARG A 293 11.78 -2.64 -17.21
CA ARG A 293 12.38 -3.50 -16.19
C ARG A 293 13.56 -4.22 -16.81
N LYS A 294 14.78 -3.74 -16.55
CA LYS A 294 15.98 -4.52 -16.83
C LYS A 294 15.81 -5.88 -16.14
N LYS A 295 16.09 -6.96 -16.87
CA LYS A 295 16.03 -8.31 -16.31
C LYS A 295 17.07 -8.39 -15.18
N VAL A 296 16.61 -8.64 -13.96
CA VAL A 296 17.48 -8.78 -12.79
C VAL A 296 18.11 -10.17 -12.78
N SER A 297 19.41 -10.26 -12.48
CA SER A 297 20.10 -11.55 -12.44
C SER A 297 19.61 -12.45 -11.31
N GLU A 298 19.72 -13.77 -11.49
CA GLU A 298 19.33 -14.72 -10.44
C GLU A 298 20.27 -14.67 -9.21
N SER A 299 21.54 -14.29 -9.39
CA SER A 299 22.45 -14.05 -8.26
C SER A 299 21.99 -12.87 -7.40
N SER A 300 21.60 -11.76 -8.01
CA SER A 300 21.03 -10.62 -7.29
C SER A 300 19.71 -10.98 -6.61
N LYS A 301 18.81 -11.71 -7.29
CA LYS A 301 17.58 -12.21 -6.65
C LYS A 301 17.89 -13.11 -5.46
N ALA A 302 18.87 -14.00 -5.56
CA ALA A 302 19.28 -14.87 -4.44
C ALA A 302 19.82 -14.05 -3.24
N ALA A 303 20.61 -13.01 -3.49
CA ALA A 303 21.08 -12.10 -2.45
C ALA A 303 19.91 -11.39 -1.75
N LEU A 304 18.95 -10.88 -2.52
CA LEU A 304 17.74 -10.26 -1.98
C LEU A 304 16.87 -11.25 -1.18
N ARG A 305 16.70 -12.49 -1.65
CA ARG A 305 15.99 -13.55 -0.90
C ARG A 305 16.63 -13.81 0.46
N LYS A 306 17.97 -13.78 0.53
CA LYS A 306 18.71 -13.91 1.80
C LYS A 306 18.50 -12.70 2.71
N ALA A 307 18.53 -11.49 2.16
CA ALA A 307 18.33 -10.25 2.93
C ALA A 307 16.91 -10.11 3.47
N PHE A 308 15.90 -10.55 2.72
CA PHE A 308 14.48 -10.45 3.06
C PHE A 308 13.85 -11.79 3.46
N LYS A 309 14.63 -12.68 4.09
CA LYS A 309 14.20 -14.06 4.39
C LYS A 309 12.92 -14.14 5.24
N GLU A 310 12.70 -13.22 6.19
CA GLU A 310 11.47 -13.18 6.99
C GLU A 310 10.25 -12.77 6.14
N ASP A 311 10.43 -11.85 5.18
CA ASP A 311 9.36 -11.45 4.27
C ASP A 311 9.02 -12.60 3.29
N MET A 312 10.03 -13.39 2.89
CA MET A 312 9.85 -14.61 2.11
C MET A 312 9.07 -15.67 2.89
N GLU A 313 9.46 -15.95 4.15
CA GLU A 313 8.72 -16.91 4.99
C GLU A 313 7.28 -16.45 5.25
N PHE A 314 7.06 -15.13 5.40
CA PHE A 314 5.70 -14.58 5.50
C PHE A 314 4.90 -14.80 4.22
N TYR A 315 5.50 -14.55 3.05
CA TYR A 315 4.85 -14.80 1.76
C TYR A 315 4.45 -16.28 1.59
N ASP A 316 5.35 -17.22 1.91
CA ASP A 316 5.07 -18.65 1.82
C ASP A 316 3.94 -19.07 2.77
N PHE A 317 3.93 -18.52 3.99
CA PHE A 317 2.85 -18.71 4.96
C PHE A 317 1.49 -18.26 4.38
N ILE A 318 1.43 -17.06 3.81
CA ILE A 318 0.21 -16.53 3.20
C ILE A 318 -0.24 -17.35 1.99
N LYS A 319 0.71 -17.78 1.15
CA LYS A 319 0.42 -18.62 -0.01
C LYS A 319 -0.16 -19.97 0.42
N GLN A 320 0.44 -20.61 1.43
CA GLN A 320 -0.08 -21.85 1.99
C GLN A 320 -1.48 -21.65 2.59
N ARG A 321 -1.69 -20.58 3.37
CA ARG A 321 -3.01 -20.22 3.92
C ARG A 321 -4.06 -20.07 2.83
N LEU A 322 -3.75 -19.32 1.77
CA LEU A 322 -4.65 -19.12 0.63
C LEU A 322 -5.02 -20.46 -0.02
N PHE A 323 -4.06 -21.37 -0.17
CA PHE A 323 -4.29 -22.67 -0.79
C PHE A 323 -5.20 -23.53 0.10
N LEU A 324 -4.98 -23.55 1.41
CA LEU A 324 -5.86 -24.23 2.37
C LEU A 324 -7.29 -23.68 2.31
N GLN A 325 -7.45 -22.35 2.30
CA GLN A 325 -8.77 -21.71 2.13
C GLN A 325 -9.41 -22.09 0.78
N PHE A 326 -8.63 -22.13 -0.29
CA PHE A 326 -9.12 -22.50 -1.61
C PHE A 326 -9.57 -23.97 -1.69
N GLU A 327 -8.82 -24.90 -1.10
CA GLU A 327 -9.24 -26.31 -1.02
C GLU A 327 -10.51 -26.48 -0.17
N SER A 328 -10.70 -25.68 0.89
CA SER A 328 -11.88 -25.77 1.76
C SER A 328 -13.21 -25.33 1.12
N ILE A 329 -13.16 -24.68 -0.06
CA ILE A 329 -14.33 -24.15 -0.78
C ILE A 329 -14.58 -24.79 -2.14
N LYS A 330 -13.74 -25.76 -2.52
CA LYS A 330 -14.03 -26.65 -3.63
C LYS A 330 -15.11 -27.64 -3.19
#